data_AF-A0A1E1WGS9-F1
#
_entry.id   AF-A0A1E1WGS9-F1
#
_cell.length_a   1.000
_cell.length_b   1.000
_cell.length_c   1.000
_cell.angle_alpha   90.00
_cell.angle_beta   90.00
_cell.angle_gamma   90.00
#
_symmetry.space_group_name_H-M   'P 1'
#
loop_
_entity.id
_entity.type
_entity.pdbx_description
1 polymer ?
#
loop_
_entity_poly.entity_id
_entity_poly.type
_entity_poly.pdbx_seq_one_letter_code
_entity_poly.pdbx_strand_id
1 'polypeptide(L)'
;DDDARPAALQACHPKGYSKFSLQMRPGGLVKIYDSALMSSSQYKCLLTSERTTADELLAILLHCYDSNEGVERFSLYEVCPSQEYERKLHPDDLPLLVQRSWP
;
A
#
# COMPACT_ATOMS: atom_id res chain seq x y z
N ASP A 1 -20.51 -11.76 -7.55
CA ASP A 1 -20.42 -10.57 -8.40
C ASP A 1 -19.08 -10.49 -9.12
N ASP A 2 -18.85 -11.39 -10.08
CA ASP A 2 -17.61 -11.42 -10.88
C ASP A 2 -17.91 -11.65 -12.37
N ASP A 3 -18.93 -10.96 -12.87
CA ASP A 3 -19.37 -11.02 -14.27
C ASP A 3 -19.05 -9.71 -15.02
N ALA A 4 -18.11 -8.93 -14.49
CA ALA A 4 -17.62 -7.74 -15.18
C ALA A 4 -16.85 -8.18 -16.44
N ARG A 5 -17.49 -8.04 -17.61
CA ARG A 5 -16.88 -8.30 -18.93
C ARG A 5 -16.59 -6.98 -19.65
N PRO A 6 -15.57 -6.22 -19.23
CA PRO A 6 -15.30 -4.88 -19.75
C PRO A 6 -15.05 -4.87 -21.27
N ALA A 7 -14.43 -5.93 -21.81
CA ALA A 7 -14.24 -6.08 -23.26
C ALA A 7 -15.57 -6.26 -24.03
N ALA A 8 -16.56 -6.95 -23.45
CA ALA A 8 -17.89 -7.12 -24.05
C ALA A 8 -18.70 -5.81 -24.00
N LEU A 9 -18.60 -5.05 -22.91
CA LEU A 9 -19.18 -3.70 -22.83
C LEU A 9 -18.59 -2.77 -23.90
N GLN A 10 -17.27 -2.80 -24.11
CA GLN A 10 -16.60 -2.00 -25.14
C GLN A 10 -17.08 -2.30 -26.56
N ALA A 11 -17.51 -3.53 -26.85
CA ALA A 11 -18.05 -3.91 -28.16
C ALA A 11 -19.48 -3.40 -28.40
N CYS A 12 -20.26 -3.17 -27.34
CA CYS A 12 -21.64 -2.70 -27.41
C CYS A 12 -21.77 -1.17 -27.42
N HIS A 13 -20.71 -0.43 -27.07
CA HIS A 13 -20.71 1.04 -27.10
C HIS A 13 -20.19 1.57 -28.44
N PRO A 14 -20.83 2.59 -29.05
CA PRO A 14 -20.25 3.30 -30.18
C PRO A 14 -18.88 3.87 -29.78
N LYS A 15 -17.89 3.81 -30.67
CA LYS A 15 -16.55 4.38 -30.44
C LYS A 15 -16.68 5.81 -29.90
N GLY A 16 -16.39 6.02 -28.60
CA GLY A 16 -16.47 7.33 -27.93
C GLY A 16 -17.35 7.42 -26.68
N TYR A 17 -18.12 6.37 -26.31
CA TYR A 17 -19.05 6.43 -25.15
C TYR A 17 -18.58 5.69 -23.89
N SER A 18 -17.46 4.97 -23.90
CA SER A 18 -16.91 4.33 -22.69
C SER A 18 -16.21 5.37 -21.81
N LYS A 19 -16.89 5.83 -20.74
CA LYS A 19 -16.33 6.75 -19.74
C LYS A 19 -15.75 5.99 -18.56
N PHE A 20 -14.43 6.00 -18.41
CA PHE A 20 -13.76 5.57 -17.17
C PHE A 20 -13.51 6.80 -16.30
N SER A 21 -13.94 6.76 -15.04
CA SER A 21 -13.73 7.86 -14.09
C SER A 21 -12.89 7.34 -12.93
N LEU A 22 -11.73 7.94 -12.71
CA LEU A 22 -10.86 7.64 -11.57
C LEU A 22 -10.96 8.80 -10.59
N GLN A 23 -11.36 8.50 -9.36
CA GLN A 23 -11.29 9.44 -8.25
C GLN A 23 -10.46 8.81 -7.14
N MET A 24 -9.33 9.43 -6.84
CA MET A 24 -8.44 9.01 -5.77
C MET A 24 -8.02 10.22 -4.97
N ARG A 25 -7.80 10.03 -3.67
CA ARG A 25 -7.06 11.01 -2.87
C ARG A 25 -5.60 11.05 -3.36
N PRO A 26 -4.88 12.17 -3.17
CA PRO A 26 -3.44 12.21 -3.36
C PRO A 26 -2.77 11.05 -2.62
N GLY A 27 -1.78 10.44 -3.27
CA GLY A 27 -1.18 9.20 -2.81
C GLY A 27 0.12 8.88 -3.54
N GLY A 28 0.68 7.72 -3.25
CA GLY A 28 1.96 7.29 -3.79
C GLY A 28 2.30 5.87 -3.37
N LEU A 29 3.36 5.35 -4.00
CA LEU A 29 3.88 4.03 -3.66
C LEU A 29 4.74 4.14 -2.39
N VAL A 30 4.44 3.30 -1.42
CA VAL A 30 5.30 3.04 -0.26
C VAL A 30 5.98 1.70 -0.49
N LYS A 31 7.31 1.66 -0.32
CA LYS A 31 8.10 0.43 -0.37
C LYS A 31 8.29 -0.12 1.04
N ILE A 32 7.90 -1.36 1.28
CA ILE A 32 8.02 -2.04 2.58
C ILE A 32 8.88 -3.29 2.40
N TYR A 33 9.90 -3.42 3.24
CA TYR A 33 10.67 -4.66 3.37
C TYR A 33 9.94 -5.58 4.35
N ASP A 34 9.37 -6.66 3.83
CA ASP A 34 8.38 -7.50 4.51
C ASP A 34 8.89 -8.93 4.75
N SER A 35 10.21 -9.11 4.82
CA SER A 35 10.85 -10.40 5.10
C SER A 35 10.43 -11.01 6.44
N ALA A 36 9.97 -10.18 7.39
CA ALA A 36 9.38 -10.63 8.65
C ALA A 36 8.04 -11.36 8.47
N LEU A 37 7.31 -11.11 7.39
CA LEU A 37 6.06 -11.78 7.03
C LEU A 37 6.27 -12.90 6.02
N MET A 38 7.13 -12.66 5.01
CA MET A 38 7.43 -13.61 3.95
C MET A 38 8.93 -13.63 3.69
N SER A 39 9.63 -14.63 4.21
CA SER A 39 11.11 -14.70 4.19
C SER A 39 11.74 -14.66 2.79
N SER A 40 11.01 -15.09 1.75
CA SER A 40 11.47 -15.01 0.36
C SER A 40 11.13 -13.69 -0.34
N SER A 41 10.35 -12.81 0.30
CA SER A 41 10.04 -11.49 -0.24
C SER A 41 11.20 -10.54 0.01
N GLN A 42 11.59 -9.79 -1.04
CA GLN A 42 12.57 -8.71 -0.90
C GLN A 42 11.89 -7.44 -0.39
N TYR A 43 10.79 -7.06 -1.04
CA TYR A 43 9.97 -5.93 -0.67
C TYR A 43 8.62 -6.02 -1.38
N LYS A 44 7.64 -5.31 -0.83
CA LYS A 44 6.34 -5.05 -1.45
C LYS A 44 6.15 -3.56 -1.65
N CYS A 45 5.51 -3.18 -2.75
CA CYS A 45 5.08 -1.80 -2.98
C CYS A 45 3.57 -1.71 -2.85
N LEU A 46 3.08 -0.82 -1.99
CA LEU A 46 1.65 -0.57 -1.80
C LEU A 46 1.32 0.86 -2.22
N LEU A 47 0.30 1.01 -3.08
CA LEU A 47 -0.25 2.32 -3.42
C LEU A 47 -1.17 2.77 -2.29
N THR A 48 -0.80 3.87 -1.63
CA THR A 48 -1.49 4.38 -0.44
C THR A 48 -1.86 5.84 -0.62
N SER A 49 -2.82 6.32 0.17
CA SER A 49 -3.12 7.75 0.21
C SER A 49 -2.13 8.47 1.14
N GLU A 50 -2.02 9.78 1.00
CA GLU A 50 -1.26 10.62 1.96
C GLU A 50 -1.83 10.61 3.39
N ARG A 51 -3.01 10.02 3.59
CA ARG A 51 -3.67 9.90 4.89
C ARG A 51 -3.65 8.48 5.45
N THR A 52 -3.07 7.53 4.72
CA THR A 52 -2.97 6.15 5.19
C THR A 52 -2.00 6.09 6.36
N THR A 53 -2.45 5.60 7.50
CA THR A 53 -1.62 5.51 8.71
C THR A 53 -0.73 4.27 8.69
N ALA A 54 0.22 4.20 9.61
CA ALA A 54 1.10 3.04 9.78
C ALA A 54 0.30 1.75 10.09
N ASP A 55 -0.72 1.85 10.96
CA ASP A 55 -1.61 0.72 11.28
C ASP A 55 -2.45 0.28 10.09
N GLU A 56 -3.02 1.23 9.34
CA GLU A 56 -3.77 0.92 8.12
C GLU A 56 -2.86 0.25 7.07
N LEU A 57 -1.61 0.72 6.95
CA LEU A 57 -0.63 0.13 6.04
C LEU A 57 -0.29 -1.31 6.45
N LEU A 58 -0.09 -1.57 7.74
CA LEU A 58 0.13 -2.92 8.27
C LEU A 58 -1.08 -3.82 8.01
N ALA A 59 -2.30 -3.33 8.23
CA ALA A 59 -3.52 -4.07 7.95
C ALA A 59 -3.62 -4.48 6.48
N ILE A 60 -3.34 -3.56 5.55
CA ILE A 60 -3.32 -3.83 4.10
C ILE A 60 -2.23 -4.87 3.78
N LEU A 61 -1.04 -4.75 4.38
CA LEU A 61 0.07 -5.66 4.15
C LEU A 61 -0.24 -7.07 4.63
N LEU A 62 -0.80 -7.23 5.82
CA LEU A 62 -1.24 -8.51 6.39
C LEU A 62 -2.33 -9.15 5.54
N HIS A 63 -3.29 -8.35 5.06
CA HIS A 63 -4.34 -8.84 4.16
C HIS A 63 -3.77 -9.37 2.83
N CYS A 64 -2.72 -8.73 2.29
CA CYS A 64 -2.04 -9.22 1.09
C CYS A 64 -1.33 -10.57 1.27
N TYR A 65 -1.19 -11.06 2.51
CA TYR A 65 -0.62 -12.35 2.86
C TYR A 65 -1.64 -13.31 3.48
N ASP A 66 -2.95 -13.00 3.37
CA ASP A 66 -4.04 -13.77 3.98
C ASP A 66 -3.85 -14.02 5.49
N SER A 67 -3.15 -13.10 6.18
CA SER A 67 -2.92 -13.20 7.62
C SER A 67 -4.11 -12.66 8.42
N ASN A 68 -4.51 -13.42 9.44
CA ASN A 68 -5.55 -13.02 10.42
C ASN A 68 -4.94 -12.49 11.73
N GLU A 69 -3.63 -12.25 11.77
CA GLU A 69 -2.98 -11.69 12.95
C GLU A 69 -3.35 -10.21 13.14
N GLY A 70 -3.40 -9.79 14.41
CA GLY A 70 -3.67 -8.40 14.75
C GLY A 70 -2.46 -7.50 14.48
N VAL A 71 -2.72 -6.27 14.02
CA VAL A 71 -1.69 -5.27 13.71
C VAL A 71 -0.83 -4.91 14.92
N GLU A 72 -1.36 -5.06 16.14
CA GLU A 72 -0.66 -4.79 17.40
C GLU A 72 0.57 -5.69 17.65
N ARG A 73 0.66 -6.81 16.92
CA ARG A 73 1.81 -7.71 16.94
C ARG A 73 2.97 -7.24 16.07
N PHE A 74 2.72 -6.27 15.21
CA PHE A 74 3.68 -5.75 14.25
C PHE A 74 3.97 -4.28 14.55
N SER A 75 5.05 -3.78 13.96
CA SER A 75 5.43 -2.38 14.05
C SER A 75 6.21 -2.03 12.80
N LEU A 76 5.95 -0.85 12.23
CA LEU A 76 6.73 -0.34 11.12
C LEU A 76 7.93 0.44 11.65
N TYR A 77 9.06 0.26 10.98
CA TYR A 77 10.29 0.99 11.25
C TYR A 77 10.71 1.73 10.00
N GLU A 78 11.11 2.98 10.18
CA GLU A 78 11.89 3.69 9.18
C GLU A 78 13.37 3.41 9.47
N VAL A 79 14.13 2.97 8.45
CA VAL A 79 15.51 2.48 8.63
C VAL A 79 16.42 3.09 7.58
N CYS A 80 17.49 3.77 8.02
CA CYS A 80 18.55 4.34 7.18
C CYS A 80 19.87 3.62 7.48
N PRO A 81 20.20 2.55 6.73
CA PRO A 81 21.41 1.77 6.99
C PRO A 81 22.69 2.58 6.87
N SER A 82 22.72 3.60 5.98
CA SER A 82 23.89 4.45 5.79
C SER A 82 24.17 5.40 6.96
N GLN A 83 23.18 5.65 7.82
CA GLN A 83 23.28 6.52 8.98
C GLN A 83 23.12 5.75 10.30
N GLU A 84 23.07 4.42 10.25
CA GLU A 84 22.76 3.55 11.41
C GLU A 84 21.51 4.01 12.18
N TYR A 85 20.54 4.58 11.47
CA TYR A 85 19.33 5.14 12.05
C TYR A 85 18.16 4.17 11.88
N GLU A 86 17.44 3.96 12.97
CA GLU A 86 16.18 3.22 12.99
C GLU A 86 15.21 3.89 13.97
N ARG A 87 13.96 4.09 13.52
CA ARG A 87 12.90 4.61 14.37
C ARG A 87 11.62 3.82 14.15
N LYS A 88 11.01 3.38 15.25
CA LYS A 88 9.64 2.84 15.24
C LYS A 88 8.65 3.96 14.90
N LEU A 89 7.81 3.74 13.90
CA LEU A 89 6.72 4.65 13.56
C LEU A 89 5.58 4.53 14.57
N HIS A 90 4.95 5.66 14.89
CA HIS A 90 3.71 5.67 15.66
C HIS A 90 2.58 5.09 14.80
N PRO A 91 1.58 4.39 15.37
CA PRO A 91 0.41 3.89 14.64
C PRO A 91 -0.28 4.93 13.73
N ASP A 92 -0.30 6.19 14.18
CA ASP A 92 -0.88 7.34 13.46
C ASP A 92 0.09 8.05 12.50
N ASP A 93 1.37 7.65 12.45
CA ASP A 93 2.31 8.22 11.48
C ASP A 93 1.84 7.88 10.06
N LEU A 94 2.17 8.76 9.11
CA LEU A 94 1.75 8.66 7.71
C LEU A 94 2.93 8.17 6.86
N PRO A 95 3.04 6.87 6.51
CA PRO A 95 4.25 6.30 5.95
C PRO A 95 4.67 6.94 4.62
N LEU A 96 3.72 7.40 3.81
CA LEU A 96 4.02 8.10 2.57
C LEU A 96 4.70 9.46 2.83
N LEU A 97 4.34 10.18 3.90
CA LEU A 97 4.99 11.44 4.27
C LEU A 97 6.36 11.19 4.91
N VAL A 98 6.46 10.13 5.71
CA VAL A 98 7.73 9.66 6.26
C VAL A 98 8.72 9.37 5.13
N GLN A 99 8.32 8.57 4.13
CA GLN A 99 9.15 8.25 2.96
C GLN A 99 9.55 9.50 2.15
N ARG A 100 8.67 10.49 2.02
CA ARG A 100 8.98 11.74 1.30
C ARG A 100 9.97 12.64 2.04
N SER A 101 10.05 12.50 3.35
CA SER A 101 10.98 13.25 4.20
C SER A 101 12.31 12.51 4.38
N TRP A 102 12.48 11.37 3.70
CA TRP A 102 13.66 10.54 3.77
C TRP A 102 14.89 11.25 3.18
N PRO A 103 16.01 11.32 3.91
CA PRO A 103 17.22 12.02 3.46
C PRO A 103 17.96 11.32 2.31
#